data_AF-A0A1Y0IC20-F1
#
_entry.id   AF-A0A1Y0IC20-F1
#
_cell.length_a   1.000
_cell.length_b   1.000
_cell.length_c   1.000
_cell.angle_alpha   90.00
_cell.angle_beta   90.00
_cell.angle_gamma   90.00
#
_symmetry.space_group_name_H-M   'P 1'
#
loop_
_entity.id
_entity.type
_entity.pdbx_description
1 polymer ?
#
loop_
_entity_poly.entity_id
_entity_poly.type
_entity_poly.pdbx_seq_one_letter_code
_entity_poly.pdbx_strand_id
1 'polypeptide(L)'
;MELPDFDVMLEMAKQDPEALEALRKSLVEKVIATADDRYKRKLKGLQFKIDMERQRARTPLATCLALSGMMHDSFYRLNDSLNEFRQLSLNADIESPTSAEGAVFQTGQNASYKCDVINLDMYRQSNEDVIEC
;
A
#
# COMPACT_ATOMS: atom_id res chain seq x y z
N MET A 1 -7.52 1.08 -23.10
CA MET A 1 -7.88 -0.01 -22.17
C MET A 1 -9.38 0.07 -22.03
N GLU A 2 -10.12 -0.92 -22.53
CA GLU A 2 -11.58 -0.94 -22.40
C GLU A 2 -11.95 -1.79 -21.18
N LEU A 3 -12.52 -1.12 -20.19
CA LEU A 3 -13.17 -1.74 -19.04
C LEU A 3 -14.63 -2.01 -19.43
N PRO A 4 -15.15 -3.23 -19.30
CA PRO A 4 -16.56 -3.50 -19.56
C PRO A 4 -17.47 -2.68 -18.65
N ASP A 5 -18.74 -2.54 -19.04
CA ASP A 5 -19.72 -1.87 -18.18
C ASP A 5 -19.96 -2.63 -16.87
N PHE A 6 -20.45 -1.93 -15.85
CA PHE A 6 -20.68 -2.48 -14.52
C PHE A 6 -21.63 -3.68 -14.55
N ASP A 7 -22.71 -3.63 -15.33
CA ASP A 7 -23.70 -4.70 -15.40
C ASP A 7 -23.08 -6.01 -15.92
N VAL A 8 -22.19 -5.91 -16.92
CA VAL A 8 -21.45 -7.05 -17.47
C VAL A 8 -20.53 -7.65 -16.41
N MET A 9 -19.79 -6.82 -15.67
CA MET A 9 -18.90 -7.30 -14.61
C MET A 9 -19.68 -7.91 -13.44
N LEU A 10 -20.86 -7.37 -13.11
CA LEU A 10 -21.75 -7.92 -12.09
C LEU A 10 -22.30 -9.29 -12.50
N GLU A 11 -22.66 -9.44 -13.78
CA GLU A 11 -23.08 -10.74 -14.33
C GLU A 11 -21.95 -11.77 -14.27
N MET A 12 -20.72 -11.39 -14.67
CA MET A 12 -19.53 -12.22 -14.51
C MET A 12 -19.33 -12.61 -13.03
N ALA A 13 -19.41 -11.67 -12.09
CA ALA A 13 -19.23 -11.98 -10.66
C ALA A 13 -20.23 -13.02 -10.13
N LYS A 14 -21.45 -13.08 -10.68
CA LYS A 14 -22.51 -14.00 -10.25
C LYS A 14 -22.43 -15.35 -10.94
N GLN A 15 -22.14 -15.35 -12.24
CA GLN A 15 -22.24 -16.56 -13.10
C GLN A 15 -20.88 -17.22 -13.34
N ASP A 16 -19.81 -16.42 -13.46
CA ASP A 16 -18.45 -16.89 -13.74
C ASP A 16 -17.39 -16.01 -13.02
N PRO A 17 -17.17 -16.27 -11.71
CA PRO A 17 -16.18 -15.54 -10.93
C PRO A 17 -14.74 -15.68 -11.47
N GLU A 18 -14.42 -16.78 -12.16
CA GLU A 18 -13.10 -17.01 -12.73
C GLU A 18 -12.85 -16.10 -13.94
N ALA A 19 -13.86 -15.89 -14.79
CA ALA A 19 -13.76 -14.96 -15.91
C ALA A 19 -13.53 -13.51 -15.43
N LEU A 20 -14.18 -13.09 -14.35
CA LEU A 20 -13.94 -11.77 -13.76
C LEU A 20 -12.49 -11.65 -13.23
N GLU A 21 -11.97 -12.69 -12.60
CA GLU A 21 -10.58 -12.71 -12.11
C GLU A 21 -9.56 -12.73 -13.26
N ALA A 22 -9.87 -13.41 -14.36
CA ALA A 22 -9.07 -13.38 -15.58
C ALA A 22 -9.06 -11.99 -16.23
N LEU A 23 -10.22 -11.32 -16.31
CA LEU A 23 -10.34 -9.93 -16.77
C LEU A 23 -9.47 -9.00 -15.91
N ARG A 24 -9.56 -9.12 -14.58
CA ARG A 24 -8.74 -8.33 -13.65
C ARG A 24 -7.24 -8.52 -13.92
N LYS A 25 -6.76 -9.76 -14.04
CA LYS A 25 -5.34 -10.05 -14.32
C LYS A 25 -4.90 -9.48 -15.67
N SER A 26 -5.75 -9.58 -16.70
CA SER A 26 -5.47 -9.01 -18.03
C SER A 26 -5.32 -7.49 -18.00
N LEU A 27 -6.20 -6.79 -17.27
CA LEU A 27 -6.13 -5.33 -17.12
C LEU A 27 -4.86 -4.92 -16.38
N VAL A 28 -4.51 -5.61 -15.30
CA VAL A 28 -3.27 -5.37 -14.56
C VAL A 28 -2.03 -5.57 -15.44
N GLU A 29 -1.94 -6.69 -16.17
CA GLU A 29 -0.78 -6.96 -17.02
C GLU A 29 -0.63 -5.90 -18.12
N LYS A 30 -1.75 -5.41 -18.67
CA LYS A 30 -1.72 -4.29 -19.62
C LYS A 30 -1.14 -3.02 -18.99
N VAL A 31 -1.52 -2.66 -17.75
CA VAL A 31 -0.92 -1.51 -17.04
C VAL A 31 0.59 -1.70 -16.90
N ILE A 32 1.02 -2.87 -16.44
CA ILE A 32 2.44 -3.19 -16.26
C ILE A 32 3.19 -3.14 -17.60
N ALA A 33 2.61 -3.65 -18.67
CA ALA A 33 3.21 -3.66 -20.00
C ALA A 33 3.40 -2.24 -20.57
N THR A 34 2.48 -1.31 -20.25
CA THR A 34 2.56 0.09 -20.69
C THR A 34 3.54 0.96 -19.91
N ALA A 35 3.99 0.52 -18.72
CA ALA A 35 4.94 1.28 -17.92
C ALA A 35 6.36 1.25 -18.52
N ASP A 36 7.18 2.25 -18.21
CA ASP A 36 8.61 2.24 -18.58
C ASP A 36 9.34 1.03 -17.98
N ASP A 37 10.35 0.51 -18.70
CA ASP A 37 11.13 -0.66 -18.27
C ASP A 37 11.75 -0.49 -16.89
N ARG A 38 12.12 0.75 -16.52
CA ARG A 38 12.66 1.08 -15.19
C ARG A 38 11.69 0.79 -14.05
N TYR A 39 10.38 0.80 -14.33
CA TYR A 39 9.31 0.58 -13.34
C TYR A 39 8.68 -0.80 -13.43
N LYS A 40 8.74 -1.48 -14.58
CA LYS A 40 8.13 -2.82 -14.77
C LYS A 40 8.52 -3.81 -13.69
N ARG A 41 9.81 -3.89 -13.32
CA ARG A 41 10.27 -4.81 -12.26
C ARG A 41 9.63 -4.51 -10.91
N LYS A 42 9.53 -3.23 -10.54
CA LYS A 42 8.91 -2.80 -9.28
C LYS A 42 7.41 -3.09 -9.29
N LEU A 43 6.72 -2.80 -10.40
CA LEU A 43 5.28 -3.04 -10.55
C LEU A 43 4.94 -4.53 -10.48
N LYS A 44 5.73 -5.40 -11.11
CA LYS A 44 5.56 -6.86 -10.99
C LYS A 44 5.71 -7.35 -9.54
N GLY A 45 6.71 -6.83 -8.83
CA GLY A 45 6.89 -7.14 -7.40
C GLY A 45 5.71 -6.65 -6.55
N LEU A 46 5.19 -5.46 -6.83
CA LEU A 46 4.00 -4.93 -6.14
C LEU A 46 2.76 -5.77 -6.44
N GLN A 47 2.55 -6.15 -7.70
CA GLN A 47 1.43 -7.01 -8.10
C GLN A 47 1.50 -8.37 -7.40
N PHE A 48 2.69 -8.98 -7.31
CA PHE A 48 2.89 -10.21 -6.54
C PHE A 48 2.49 -10.04 -5.07
N LYS A 49 2.91 -8.94 -4.43
CA LYS A 49 2.53 -8.65 -3.04
C LYS A 49 1.01 -8.51 -2.88
N ILE A 50 0.36 -7.80 -3.80
CA ILE A 50 -1.10 -7.66 -3.84
C ILE A 50 -1.77 -9.03 -3.96
N ASP A 51 -1.32 -9.87 -4.90
CA ASP A 51 -1.92 -11.20 -5.11
C ASP A 51 -1.75 -12.10 -3.88
N MET A 52 -0.60 -12.06 -3.20
CA MET A 52 -0.40 -12.79 -1.95
C MET A 52 -1.32 -12.30 -0.82
N GLU A 53 -1.53 -10.99 -0.71
CA GLU A 53 -2.45 -10.44 0.29
C GLU A 53 -3.90 -10.86 0.02
N ARG A 54 -4.30 -10.86 -1.27
CA ARG A 54 -5.61 -11.37 -1.69
C ARG A 54 -5.80 -12.84 -1.35
N GLN A 55 -4.79 -13.68 -1.56
CA GLN A 55 -4.84 -15.11 -1.22
C GLN A 55 -4.87 -15.37 0.28
N ARG A 56 -4.19 -14.52 1.07
CA ARG A 56 -4.12 -14.65 2.52
C ARG A 56 -5.40 -14.21 3.23
N ALA A 57 -6.08 -13.21 2.69
CA ALA A 57 -7.30 -12.66 3.28
C ALA A 57 -8.47 -13.64 3.18
N ARG A 58 -9.23 -13.80 4.28
CA ARG A 58 -10.35 -14.74 4.36
C ARG A 58 -11.63 -14.23 3.69
N THR A 59 -11.76 -12.91 3.53
CA THR A 59 -12.95 -12.28 2.94
C THR A 59 -12.57 -11.15 1.98
N PRO A 60 -13.41 -10.84 0.97
CA PRO A 60 -13.15 -9.73 0.05
C PRO A 60 -13.02 -8.37 0.75
N LEU A 61 -13.76 -8.16 1.85
CA LEU A 61 -13.64 -6.94 2.65
C LEU A 61 -12.29 -6.88 3.37
N ALA A 62 -11.84 -7.98 3.98
CA ALA A 62 -10.51 -8.03 4.62
C ALA A 62 -9.40 -7.76 3.59
N THR A 63 -9.53 -8.28 2.38
CA THR A 63 -8.65 -7.94 1.25
C THR A 63 -8.65 -6.44 0.96
N CYS A 64 -9.84 -5.84 0.84
CA CYS A 64 -9.98 -4.40 0.57
C CYS A 64 -9.27 -3.55 1.62
N LEU A 65 -9.45 -3.88 2.90
CA LEU A 65 -8.80 -3.21 4.03
C LEU A 65 -7.27 -3.36 4.00
N ALA A 66 -6.77 -4.57 3.71
CA ALA A 66 -5.33 -4.80 3.63
C ALA A 66 -4.69 -4.01 2.47
N LEU A 67 -5.33 -4.01 1.30
CA LEU A 67 -4.85 -3.28 0.13
C LEU A 67 -4.92 -1.76 0.33
N SER A 68 -5.97 -1.25 0.97
CA SER A 68 -6.09 0.17 1.29
C SER A 68 -5.03 0.61 2.30
N GLY A 69 -4.68 -0.23 3.28
CA GLY A 69 -3.55 -0.04 4.18
C GLY A 69 -2.21 0.08 3.43
N MET A 70 -1.91 -0.84 2.50
CA MET A 70 -0.69 -0.77 1.69
C MET A 70 -0.55 0.53 0.88
N MET A 71 -1.67 1.05 0.36
CA MET A 71 -1.70 2.33 -0.35
C MET A 71 -1.43 3.50 0.59
N HIS A 72 -2.07 3.52 1.76
CA HIS A 72 -1.86 4.54 2.78
C HIS A 72 -0.42 4.54 3.30
N ASP A 73 0.17 3.37 3.58
CA ASP A 73 1.57 3.25 3.98
C ASP A 73 2.51 3.90 2.96
N SER A 74 2.25 3.67 1.66
CA SER A 74 3.04 4.26 0.59
C SER A 74 2.88 5.78 0.54
N PHE A 75 1.67 6.28 0.78
CA PHE A 75 1.38 7.71 0.85
C PHE A 75 2.04 8.39 2.05
N TYR A 76 1.95 7.79 3.24
CA TYR A 76 2.58 8.32 4.45
C TYR A 76 4.09 8.38 4.31
N ARG A 77 4.73 7.33 3.78
CA ARG A 77 6.17 7.33 3.52
C ARG A 77 6.59 8.46 2.57
N LEU A 78 5.80 8.72 1.54
CA LEU A 78 6.04 9.84 0.63
C LEU A 78 5.90 11.18 1.36
N ASN A 79 4.81 11.36 2.13
CA ASN A 79 4.57 12.57 2.91
C ASN A 79 5.70 12.83 3.91
N ASP A 80 6.21 11.80 4.57
CA ASP A 80 7.33 11.90 5.51
C ASP A 80 8.61 12.33 4.79
N SER A 81 8.94 11.70 3.67
CA SER A 81 10.11 12.10 2.87
C SER A 81 10.02 13.54 2.38
N LEU A 82 8.82 14.01 2.01
CA LEU A 82 8.61 15.41 1.60
C LEU A 82 8.74 16.39 2.76
N ASN A 83 8.25 16.02 3.95
CA ASN A 83 8.36 16.84 5.14
C ASN A 83 9.80 16.90 5.66
N GLU A 84 10.52 15.78 5.64
CA GLU A 84 11.94 15.72 5.94
C GLU A 84 12.75 16.61 5.00
N PHE A 85 12.51 16.50 3.69
CA PHE A 85 13.15 17.36 2.69
C PHE A 85 12.86 18.85 2.95
N ARG A 86 11.61 19.21 3.29
CA ARG A 86 11.24 20.58 3.66
C ARG A 86 11.99 21.06 4.90
N GLN A 87 12.11 20.24 5.95
CA GLN A 87 12.82 20.62 7.17
C GLN A 87 14.31 20.85 6.91
N LEU A 88 14.95 19.95 6.13
CA LEU A 88 16.34 20.13 5.71
C LEU A 88 16.55 21.42 4.92
N SER A 89 15.62 21.74 4.00
CA SER A 89 15.71 22.99 3.22
C SER A 89 15.55 24.26 4.07
N LEU A 90 14.80 24.21 5.17
CA LEU A 90 14.63 25.36 6.08
C LEU A 90 15.82 25.54 7.02
N ASN A 91 16.48 24.45 7.40
CA ASN A 91 17.64 24.49 8.29
C ASN A 91 18.95 24.85 7.58
N ALA A 92 19.03 24.66 6.25
CA ALA A 92 20.19 24.99 5.43
C ALA A 92 20.49 26.51 5.34
N ASP A 93 19.53 27.37 5.69
CA ASP A 93 19.68 28.83 5.68
C ASP A 93 20.15 29.41 7.04
N ILE A 94 20.42 28.56 8.06
CA ILE A 94 20.78 29.02 9.43
C ILE A 94 22.27 28.80 9.78
N GLU A 95 23.04 28.02 9.02
CA GLU A 95 24.47 27.82 9.32
C GLU A 95 25.38 28.87 8.65
N SER A 96 25.42 30.06 9.25
CA SER A 96 26.67 30.85 9.32
C SER A 96 27.50 30.33 10.50
N PRO A 97 28.81 30.07 10.36
CA PRO A 97 29.59 29.38 11.37
C PRO A 97 29.79 30.30 12.57
N THR A 98 29.22 29.94 13.72
CA THR A 98 29.72 30.45 15.00
C THR A 98 29.90 29.29 15.96
N SER A 99 31.18 29.02 16.23
CA SER A 99 31.80 28.11 17.18
C SER A 99 30.90 27.31 18.14
N ALA A 100 31.13 26.00 18.07
CA ALA A 100 31.36 25.09 19.18
C ALA A 100 30.18 24.84 20.16
N GLU A 101 29.60 23.64 20.11
CA GLU A 101 29.93 22.52 21.01
C GLU A 101 28.92 21.39 20.78
N GLY A 102 29.35 20.17 21.07
CA GLY A 102 28.74 18.94 20.58
C GLY A 102 27.29 18.75 20.99
N ALA A 103 26.45 18.47 20.00
CA ALA A 103 25.23 17.73 20.20
C ALA A 103 25.26 16.54 19.25
N VAL A 104 25.42 15.36 19.85
CA VAL A 104 25.18 14.06 19.22
C VAL A 104 23.81 14.12 18.54
N PHE A 105 23.80 14.10 17.21
CA PHE A 105 22.56 13.99 16.44
C PHE A 105 22.00 12.60 16.70
N GLN A 106 21.17 12.50 17.74
CA GLN A 106 20.34 11.34 17.96
C GLN A 106 19.51 11.18 16.70
N THR A 107 19.76 10.10 15.97
CA THR A 107 18.78 9.53 15.05
C THR A 107 17.49 9.38 15.85
N GLY A 108 16.64 10.40 15.74
CA GLY A 108 15.35 10.44 16.38
C GLY A 108 14.61 9.22 15.89
N GLN A 109 14.38 8.30 16.82
CA GLN A 109 13.36 7.28 16.73
C GLN A 109 12.05 8.02 16.51
N ASN A 110 11.75 8.39 15.26
CA ASN A 110 10.43 8.89 14.92
C ASN A 110 9.55 7.65 14.93
N ALA A 111 8.91 7.54 16.09
CA ALA A 111 8.05 6.51 16.58
C ALA A 111 7.37 5.75 15.45
N SER A 112 7.42 4.42 15.59
CA SER A 112 6.37 3.49 15.19
C SER A 112 5.01 4.19 15.14
N TYR A 113 4.65 4.75 13.98
CA TYR A 113 3.27 5.04 13.64
C TYR A 113 2.65 3.68 13.42
N LYS A 114 2.34 3.02 14.54
CA LYS A 114 1.38 1.93 14.57
C LYS A 114 0.09 2.62 14.16
N CYS A 115 -0.15 2.59 12.86
CA CYS A 115 -1.23 3.30 12.24
C CYS A 115 -2.53 2.74 12.84
N ASP A 116 -3.24 3.53 13.64
CA ASP A 116 -4.58 3.20 14.11
C ASP A 116 -5.62 3.22 12.97
N VAL A 117 -5.18 3.26 11.71
CA VAL A 117 -6.04 3.06 10.55
C VAL A 117 -6.15 1.56 10.31
N ILE A 118 -7.17 0.99 10.96
CA ILE A 118 -7.68 -0.37 10.78
C ILE A 118 -6.65 -1.41 11.21
N ASN A 119 -6.56 -1.63 12.52
CA ASN A 119 -5.76 -2.69 13.11
C ASN A 119 -6.18 -4.06 12.54
N LEU A 120 -5.46 -4.53 11.51
CA LEU A 120 -5.70 -5.83 10.87
C LEU A 120 -5.48 -6.99 11.86
N ASP A 121 -4.67 -6.79 12.91
CA ASP A 121 -4.46 -7.78 13.97
C ASP A 121 -5.70 -7.90 14.87
N MET A 122 -6.43 -6.80 15.11
CA MET A 122 -7.75 -6.85 15.76
C MET A 122 -8.79 -7.57 14.90
N TYR A 123 -8.84 -7.29 13.59
CA TYR A 123 -9.78 -7.98 12.70
C TYR A 123 -9.42 -9.47 12.54
N ARG A 124 -8.14 -9.84 12.66
CA ARG A 124 -7.68 -11.23 12.68
C ARG A 124 -8.10 -11.96 13.95
N GLN A 125 -8.02 -11.30 15.11
CA GLN A 125 -8.38 -11.86 16.42
C GLN A 125 -9.89 -12.01 16.62
N SER A 126 -10.71 -11.06 16.15
CA SER A 126 -12.18 -11.14 16.26
C SER A 126 -12.83 -12.26 15.42
N ASN A 127 -12.08 -12.93 14.55
CA ASN A 127 -12.56 -14.03 13.69
C ASN A 127 -12.01 -15.40 14.11
N GLU A 128 -11.36 -15.51 15.28
CA GLU A 128 -11.02 -16.81 15.90
C GLU A 128 -12.16 -17.33 16.80
N ASP A 129 -13.06 -16.47 17.28
CA ASP A 129 -14.21 -16.84 18.14
C ASP A 129 -15.48 -17.28 17.39
N VAL A 130 -15.45 -17.39 16.06
CA VAL A 130 -16.63 -17.76 15.22
C VAL A 130 -16.48 -19.15 14.59
N ILE A 131 -15.48 -19.94 14.99
CA ILE A 131 -15.26 -21.31 14.50
C ILE A 131 -15.29 -22.30 15.67
N GLU A 132 -16.41 -22.33 16.38
CA GLU A 132 -16.85 -23.52 17.12
C GLU A 132 -18.34 -23.73 16.82
N CYS A 133 -18.63 -24.21 15.60
CA CYS A 133 -19.85 -24.94 15.20
C CYS A 133 -19.61 -25.59 13.83
#